data_AF-A0AAV5V4N1-F1
#
_entry.id   AF-A0AAV5V4N1-F1
#
_cell.length_a   1.000
_cell.length_b   1.000
_cell.length_c   1.000
_cell.angle_alpha   90.00
_cell.angle_beta   90.00
_cell.angle_gamma   90.00
#
_symmetry.space_group_name_H-M   'P 1'
#
loop_
_entity.id
_entity.type
_entity.pdbx_description
1 polymer ?
#
loop_
_entity_poly.entity_id
_entity_poly.type
_entity_poly.pdbx_seq_one_letter_code
_entity_poly.pdbx_strand_id
1 'polypeptide(L)'
;KRKYQNFQDVGMCDTSVLIVNSRQDRQVFTVAGRDAKINKATLRQAFERNVLHFKDGRYALGLEGMIEVIVAAYGNAHIVQTPAGDQFNGFDGSAGAGTHNSITQRAAGLPSVHTTDSRQLIVEREIVEVDEPDKVWVQIMQLALARCGDNKQLFAGSVRAVVEEAMQISLALISDTRYNSIEEEVDKHKDILGIREQAWNSAANSFLHPMYEKYAGNLASSPVKSCPNPNVLQKLRRI
;
A
#
# COMPACT_ATOMS: atom_id res chain seq x y z
N LYS A 1 -35.88 -12.23 -0.47
CA LYS A 1 -35.40 -11.26 -1.51
C LYS A 1 -34.89 -9.92 -0.92
N ARG A 2 -34.30 -9.89 0.29
CA ARG A 2 -33.70 -8.69 0.92
C ARG A 2 -32.58 -9.06 1.90
N LYS A 3 -31.58 -9.85 1.47
CA LYS A 3 -30.53 -10.33 2.39
C LYS A 3 -29.22 -9.53 2.36
N TYR A 4 -29.09 -8.56 1.44
CA TYR A 4 -27.85 -7.79 1.25
C TYR A 4 -28.04 -6.26 1.27
N GLN A 5 -29.23 -5.76 1.57
CA GLN A 5 -29.53 -4.33 1.51
C GLN A 5 -28.97 -3.52 2.70
N ASN A 6 -28.60 -4.19 3.80
CA ASN A 6 -28.18 -3.53 5.05
C ASN A 6 -26.66 -3.60 5.28
N PHE A 7 -25.87 -4.00 4.27
CA PHE A 7 -24.43 -4.29 4.42
C PHE A 7 -23.52 -3.37 3.60
N GLN A 8 -24.07 -2.30 3.02
CA GLN A 8 -23.31 -1.40 2.17
C GLN A 8 -23.50 0.02 2.67
N ASP A 9 -22.43 0.59 3.21
CA ASP A 9 -22.32 2.03 3.32
C ASP A 9 -22.42 2.61 1.90
N VAL A 10 -23.36 3.53 1.68
CA VAL A 10 -23.73 3.98 0.34
C VAL A 10 -22.56 4.71 -0.33
N GLY A 11 -21.67 5.33 0.46
CA GLY A 11 -20.46 5.98 -0.04
C GLY A 11 -19.43 5.01 -0.63
N MET A 12 -19.28 3.81 -0.07
CA MET A 12 -18.37 2.77 -0.58
C MET A 12 -18.86 2.17 -1.91
N CYS A 13 -20.16 2.27 -2.20
CA CYS A 13 -20.72 1.82 -3.47
C CYS A 13 -20.40 2.76 -4.64
N ASP A 14 -20.04 4.02 -4.36
CA ASP A 14 -19.79 5.00 -5.43
C ASP A 14 -18.41 4.78 -6.06
N THR A 15 -17.38 4.35 -5.34
CA THR A 15 -16.03 4.12 -5.90
C THR A 15 -15.76 2.66 -6.29
N SER A 16 -16.66 1.72 -5.96
CA SER A 16 -16.42 0.29 -6.15
C SER A 16 -16.90 -0.24 -7.51
N VAL A 17 -16.27 -1.34 -7.95
CA VAL A 17 -16.73 -2.13 -9.09
C VAL A 17 -17.06 -3.53 -8.59
N LEU A 18 -18.33 -3.91 -8.71
CA LEU A 18 -18.82 -5.22 -8.31
C LEU A 18 -18.90 -6.15 -9.52
N ILE A 19 -18.20 -7.28 -9.45
CA ILE A 19 -18.30 -8.36 -10.42
C ILE A 19 -19.05 -9.53 -9.75
N VAL A 20 -20.20 -9.89 -10.29
CA VAL A 20 -21.01 -11.02 -9.81
C VAL A 20 -20.94 -12.16 -10.82
N ASN A 21 -20.42 -13.30 -10.39
CA ASN A 21 -20.37 -14.51 -11.19
C ASN A 21 -21.44 -15.51 -10.71
N SER A 22 -22.49 -15.70 -11.50
CA SER A 22 -23.45 -16.79 -11.28
C SER A 22 -22.99 -18.04 -12.00
N ARG A 23 -22.45 -19.00 -11.23
CA ARG A 23 -22.02 -20.30 -11.74
C ARG A 23 -23.20 -21.13 -12.29
N GLN A 24 -24.40 -20.97 -11.72
CA GLN A 24 -25.60 -21.70 -12.13
C GLN A 24 -26.14 -21.19 -13.47
N ASP A 25 -26.16 -19.87 -13.64
CA ASP A 25 -26.75 -19.23 -14.83
C ASP A 25 -25.73 -19.01 -15.96
N ARG A 26 -24.44 -19.31 -15.70
CA ARG A 26 -23.29 -19.00 -16.59
C ARG A 26 -23.28 -17.53 -17.00
N GLN A 27 -23.59 -16.65 -16.05
CA GLN A 27 -23.73 -15.22 -16.27
C GLN A 27 -22.73 -14.46 -15.38
N VAL A 28 -22.11 -13.45 -15.97
CA VAL A 28 -21.24 -12.51 -15.27
C VAL A 28 -21.86 -11.12 -15.39
N PHE A 29 -22.13 -10.50 -14.25
CA PHE A 29 -22.61 -9.12 -14.17
C PHE A 29 -21.51 -8.23 -13.65
N THR A 30 -21.40 -7.04 -14.23
CA THR A 30 -20.51 -5.98 -13.75
C THR A 30 -21.33 -4.74 -13.45
N VAL A 31 -21.08 -4.14 -12.30
CA VAL A 31 -21.68 -2.88 -11.88
C VAL A 31 -20.54 -1.99 -11.40
N ALA A 32 -20.43 -0.79 -11.96
CA ALA A 32 -19.52 0.23 -11.47
C ALA A 32 -20.32 1.28 -10.69
N GLY A 33 -19.76 1.71 -9.57
CA GLY A 33 -20.22 2.83 -8.79
C GLY A 33 -20.11 4.15 -9.56
N ARG A 34 -20.79 5.19 -9.07
CA ARG A 34 -20.84 6.52 -9.71
C ARG A 34 -19.45 7.13 -9.90
N ASP A 35 -18.62 7.07 -8.87
CA ASP A 35 -17.31 7.71 -8.78
C ASP A 35 -16.16 6.80 -9.21
N ALA A 36 -16.45 5.55 -9.60
CA ALA A 36 -15.44 4.65 -10.15
C ALA A 36 -14.85 5.18 -11.47
N LYS A 37 -15.54 6.09 -12.17
CA LYS A 37 -15.13 6.72 -13.44
C LYS A 37 -14.75 5.72 -14.56
N ILE A 38 -15.23 4.48 -14.46
CA ILE A 38 -15.07 3.45 -15.49
C ILE A 38 -16.30 3.45 -16.39
N ASN A 39 -16.08 3.59 -17.68
CA ASN A 39 -17.18 3.58 -18.64
C ASN A 39 -17.66 2.15 -18.95
N LYS A 40 -18.90 2.03 -19.45
CA LYS A 40 -19.50 0.75 -19.84
C LYS A 40 -18.71 0.02 -20.93
N ALA A 41 -18.03 0.75 -21.82
CA ALA A 41 -17.25 0.16 -22.90
C ALA A 41 -16.03 -0.61 -22.37
N THR A 42 -15.36 -0.07 -21.35
CA THR A 42 -14.24 -0.72 -20.66
C THR A 42 -14.67 -1.99 -19.94
N LEU A 43 -15.80 -1.96 -19.20
CA LEU A 43 -16.33 -3.15 -18.54
C LEU A 43 -16.71 -4.24 -19.56
N ARG A 44 -17.31 -3.83 -20.67
CA ARG A 44 -17.65 -4.72 -21.79
C ARG A 44 -16.39 -5.33 -22.42
N GLN A 45 -15.37 -4.51 -22.68
CA GLN A 45 -14.10 -4.96 -23.22
C GLN A 45 -13.39 -5.95 -22.28
N ALA A 46 -13.39 -5.66 -20.97
CA ALA A 46 -12.84 -6.56 -19.96
C ALA A 46 -13.52 -7.94 -20.00
N PHE A 47 -14.85 -7.97 -20.14
CA PHE A 47 -15.59 -9.23 -20.28
C PHE A 47 -15.31 -9.94 -21.61
N GLU A 48 -15.39 -9.23 -22.73
CA GLU A 48 -15.19 -9.81 -24.08
C GLU A 48 -13.78 -10.42 -24.23
N ARG A 49 -12.76 -9.77 -23.65
CA ARG A 49 -11.38 -10.26 -23.66
C ARG A 49 -11.20 -11.56 -22.87
N ASN A 50 -12.05 -11.81 -21.87
CA ASN A 50 -11.96 -12.96 -20.97
C ASN A 50 -13.07 -14.00 -21.18
N VAL A 51 -13.93 -13.81 -22.18
CA VAL A 51 -15.11 -14.66 -22.43
C VAL A 51 -14.75 -16.14 -22.65
N LEU A 52 -13.58 -16.41 -23.23
CA LEU A 52 -13.12 -17.78 -23.48
C LEU A 52 -12.84 -18.54 -22.18
N HIS A 53 -12.24 -17.89 -21.18
CA HIS A 53 -12.02 -18.50 -19.86
C HIS A 53 -13.33 -18.89 -19.19
N PHE A 54 -14.37 -18.04 -19.31
CA PHE A 54 -15.70 -18.36 -18.80
C PHE A 54 -16.37 -19.50 -19.56
N LYS A 55 -16.21 -19.57 -20.89
CA LYS A 55 -16.71 -20.69 -21.70
C LYS A 55 -16.05 -22.02 -21.36
N ASP A 56 -14.75 -21.99 -21.04
CA ASP A 56 -13.96 -23.16 -20.65
C ASP A 56 -14.17 -23.59 -19.20
N GLY A 57 -15.04 -22.90 -18.44
CA GLY A 57 -15.26 -23.15 -17.01
C GLY A 57 -14.09 -22.72 -16.10
N ARG A 58 -13.11 -22.00 -16.64
CA ARG A 58 -11.95 -21.43 -15.93
C ARG A 58 -12.31 -20.05 -15.35
N TYR A 59 -13.30 -20.02 -14.46
CA TYR A 59 -13.86 -18.77 -13.93
C TYR A 59 -12.84 -17.90 -13.17
N ALA A 60 -11.90 -18.51 -12.45
CA ALA A 60 -10.88 -17.77 -11.70
C ALA A 60 -10.00 -16.93 -12.64
N LEU A 61 -9.47 -17.54 -13.71
CA LEU A 61 -8.67 -16.86 -14.74
C LEU A 61 -9.47 -15.79 -15.48
N GLY A 62 -10.75 -16.07 -15.77
CA GLY A 62 -11.61 -15.07 -16.41
C GLY A 62 -11.88 -13.85 -15.52
N LEU A 63 -12.06 -14.05 -14.21
CA LEU A 63 -12.25 -12.96 -13.26
C LEU A 63 -10.96 -12.17 -13.04
N GLU A 64 -9.83 -12.85 -12.90
CA GLU A 64 -8.50 -12.23 -12.77
C GLU A 64 -8.20 -11.30 -13.94
N GLY A 65 -8.35 -11.79 -15.19
CA GLY A 65 -8.12 -10.96 -16.37
C GLY A 65 -9.15 -9.83 -16.53
N MET A 66 -10.37 -9.96 -15.99
CA MET A 66 -11.32 -8.84 -15.95
C MET A 66 -10.85 -7.77 -14.95
N ILE A 67 -10.37 -8.17 -13.78
CA ILE A 67 -9.87 -7.26 -12.74
C ILE A 67 -8.69 -6.45 -13.28
N GLU A 68 -7.74 -7.06 -13.98
CA GLU A 68 -6.57 -6.36 -14.54
C GLU A 68 -6.96 -5.21 -15.47
N VAL A 69 -7.88 -5.44 -16.41
CA VAL A 69 -8.35 -4.42 -17.35
C VAL A 69 -9.07 -3.29 -16.61
N ILE A 70 -9.87 -3.64 -15.59
CA ILE A 70 -10.62 -2.70 -14.77
C ILE A 70 -9.66 -1.85 -13.91
N VAL A 71 -8.65 -2.44 -13.28
CA VAL A 71 -7.64 -1.73 -12.47
C VAL A 71 -6.81 -0.79 -13.34
N ALA A 72 -6.38 -1.24 -14.52
CA ALA A 72 -5.64 -0.39 -15.46
C ALA A 72 -6.47 0.83 -15.90
N ALA A 73 -7.75 0.62 -16.21
CA ALA A 73 -8.65 1.72 -16.57
C ALA A 73 -8.96 2.64 -15.39
N TYR A 74 -9.12 2.08 -14.19
CA TYR A 74 -9.34 2.85 -12.96
C TYR A 74 -8.15 3.76 -12.66
N GLY A 75 -6.91 3.24 -12.78
CA GLY A 75 -5.69 4.02 -12.64
C GLY A 75 -5.62 5.17 -13.64
N ASN A 76 -5.90 4.91 -14.91
CA ASN A 76 -5.90 5.95 -15.95
C ASN A 76 -6.99 7.02 -15.77
N ALA A 77 -8.13 6.67 -15.17
CA ALA A 77 -9.22 7.61 -14.90
C ALA A 77 -9.00 8.49 -13.66
N HIS A 78 -8.08 8.11 -12.78
CA HIS A 78 -7.76 8.83 -11.53
C HIS A 78 -6.41 9.57 -11.56
N ILE A 79 -5.68 9.51 -12.68
CA ILE A 79 -4.55 10.41 -12.93
C ILE A 79 -5.10 11.79 -13.33
N VAL A 80 -5.33 12.65 -12.33
CA VAL A 80 -5.66 14.07 -12.54
C VAL A 80 -4.41 14.93 -12.37
N GLN A 81 -4.23 15.83 -13.34
CA GLN A 81 -3.18 16.80 -13.56
C GLN A 81 -2.84 17.65 -12.31
N THR A 82 -1.55 17.83 -12.03
CA THR A 82 -1.03 18.84 -11.10
C THR A 82 -1.06 20.23 -11.75
N PRO A 83 -1.69 21.26 -11.15
CA PRO A 83 -1.41 22.64 -11.50
C PRO A 83 -0.05 23.04 -10.92
N ALA A 84 0.80 23.62 -11.76
CA ALA A 84 2.09 24.17 -11.38
C ALA A 84 1.94 25.45 -10.54
N GLY A 85 2.71 25.51 -9.44
CA GLY A 85 3.31 26.70 -8.82
C GLY A 85 2.41 27.83 -8.31
N ASP A 86 2.50 28.15 -7.00
CA ASP A 86 3.21 29.36 -6.58
C ASP A 86 3.43 29.50 -5.05
N GLN A 87 4.67 29.89 -4.73
CA GLN A 87 5.14 30.82 -3.69
C GLN A 87 5.17 30.49 -2.18
N PHE A 88 6.38 30.73 -1.68
CA PHE A 88 6.97 30.61 -0.35
C PHE A 88 6.94 31.97 0.38
N ASN A 89 6.70 31.98 1.70
CA ASN A 89 7.13 32.96 2.73
C ASN A 89 6.34 32.67 4.03
N GLY A 90 6.84 32.64 5.27
CA GLY A 90 8.12 32.92 5.91
C GLY A 90 7.87 33.37 7.37
N PHE A 91 8.70 32.91 8.34
CA PHE A 91 8.98 33.48 9.70
C PHE A 91 7.83 33.52 10.75
N ASP A 92 7.97 33.40 12.08
CA ASP A 92 9.02 33.12 13.11
C ASP A 92 8.33 33.18 14.51
N GLY A 93 8.97 32.72 15.59
CA GLY A 93 8.76 33.28 16.93
C GLY A 93 8.34 32.38 18.12
N SER A 94 9.34 31.76 18.76
CA SER A 94 9.66 31.77 20.22
C SER A 94 8.65 31.47 21.37
N ALA A 95 9.10 30.53 22.22
CA ALA A 95 9.27 30.58 23.70
C ALA A 95 8.09 30.44 24.68
N GLY A 96 8.29 29.63 25.74
CA GLY A 96 7.55 29.75 27.02
C GLY A 96 7.48 28.47 27.86
N ALA A 97 8.31 28.38 28.91
CA ALA A 97 8.30 27.35 29.94
C ALA A 97 7.21 27.60 31.02
N GLY A 98 6.82 26.56 31.78
CA GLY A 98 5.96 26.74 32.97
C GLY A 98 5.52 25.45 33.66
N THR A 99 6.20 25.12 34.75
CA THR A 99 6.03 24.00 35.70
C THR A 99 4.90 24.24 36.71
N HIS A 100 4.18 23.21 37.19
CA HIS A 100 3.90 23.04 38.64
C HIS A 100 3.27 21.67 39.01
N ASN A 101 3.81 21.09 40.10
CA ASN A 101 3.41 19.84 40.76
C ASN A 101 2.31 20.05 41.81
N SER A 102 1.56 18.99 42.14
CA SER A 102 1.06 18.74 43.50
C SER A 102 0.99 17.23 43.82
N ILE A 103 1.63 16.83 44.93
CA ILE A 103 1.71 15.49 45.51
C ILE A 103 0.96 15.50 46.86
N THR A 104 0.24 14.42 47.18
CA THR A 104 -0.08 13.94 48.55
C THR A 104 -0.43 12.44 48.47
N GLN A 105 0.43 11.47 48.88
CA GLN A 105 0.63 10.86 50.22
C GLN A 105 -0.64 10.20 50.80
N ARG A 106 -0.75 8.94 51.31
CA ARG A 106 0.10 7.91 51.99
C ARG A 106 -0.69 6.56 51.96
N ALA A 107 -0.09 5.38 51.67
CA ALA A 107 0.60 4.39 52.53
C ALA A 107 -0.27 3.29 53.24
N ALA A 108 0.04 2.03 52.88
CA ALA A 108 0.03 0.74 53.61
C ALA A 108 -1.27 -0.07 53.88
N GLY A 109 -1.29 -1.32 53.35
CA GLY A 109 -2.15 -2.45 53.77
C GLY A 109 -2.29 -3.57 52.71
N LEU A 110 -1.51 -4.65 52.82
CA LEU A 110 -1.59 -5.91 52.01
C LEU A 110 -2.80 -6.79 52.43
N PRO A 111 -3.08 -7.94 51.78
CA PRO A 111 -3.31 -8.19 50.35
C PRO A 111 -4.74 -8.78 50.13
N SER A 112 -5.43 -8.47 49.02
CA SER A 112 -6.63 -9.22 48.62
C SER A 112 -6.38 -9.95 47.31
N VAL A 113 -6.35 -11.27 47.41
CA VAL A 113 -6.41 -12.20 46.27
C VAL A 113 -7.81 -12.07 45.67
N HIS A 114 -7.90 -11.38 44.53
CA HIS A 114 -8.99 -11.57 43.60
C HIS A 114 -8.42 -12.11 42.29
N THR A 115 -8.44 -13.43 42.20
CA THR A 115 -8.54 -14.12 40.92
C THR A 115 -9.87 -13.74 40.28
N THR A 116 -9.86 -12.78 39.36
CA THR A 116 -10.93 -12.68 38.35
C THR A 116 -10.39 -12.10 37.06
N ASP A 117 -10.41 -13.00 36.08
CA ASP A 117 -10.84 -12.74 34.72
C ASP A 117 -9.86 -11.96 33.82
N SER A 118 -9.01 -12.74 33.13
CA SER A 118 -8.33 -12.35 31.90
C SER A 118 -9.35 -12.11 30.78
N ARG A 119 -10.27 -11.16 30.96
CA ARG A 119 -10.89 -10.48 29.82
C ARG A 119 -9.84 -9.50 29.31
N GLN A 120 -8.99 -10.00 28.42
CA GLN A 120 -8.45 -9.15 27.36
C GLN A 120 -9.66 -8.51 26.70
N LEU A 121 -9.96 -7.28 27.12
CA LEU A 121 -10.80 -6.38 26.36
C LEU A 121 -10.08 -6.24 25.02
N ILE A 122 -10.56 -6.99 24.03
CA ILE A 122 -10.36 -6.67 22.64
C ILE A 122 -10.99 -5.29 22.51
N VAL A 123 -10.17 -4.25 22.65
CA VAL A 123 -10.53 -2.91 22.20
C VAL A 123 -10.72 -3.11 20.71
N GLU A 124 -11.97 -3.24 20.31
CA GLU A 124 -12.40 -3.21 18.92
C GLU A 124 -11.89 -1.88 18.38
N ARG A 125 -10.71 -1.91 17.75
CA ARG A 125 -10.16 -0.73 17.09
C ARG A 125 -11.11 -0.44 15.95
N GLU A 126 -11.85 0.64 16.09
CA GLU A 126 -12.54 1.27 14.99
C GLU A 126 -11.52 1.45 13.86
N ILE A 127 -11.69 0.67 12.79
CA ILE A 127 -10.89 0.82 11.58
C ILE A 127 -11.48 2.05 10.89
N VAL A 128 -10.90 3.21 11.19
CA VAL A 128 -11.23 4.46 10.53
C VAL A 128 -10.80 4.34 9.07
N GLU A 129 -11.72 4.63 8.14
CA GLU A 129 -11.37 4.73 6.74
C GLU A 129 -10.35 5.85 6.56
N VAL A 130 -9.25 5.52 5.89
CA VAL A 130 -8.18 6.49 5.65
C VAL A 130 -8.56 7.32 4.44
N ASP A 131 -8.68 8.62 4.66
CA ASP A 131 -8.92 9.60 3.59
C ASP A 131 -7.90 9.42 2.45
N GLU A 132 -8.35 9.57 1.21
CA GLU A 132 -7.49 9.44 0.02
C GLU A 132 -6.16 10.19 0.07
N PRO A 133 -6.09 11.47 0.48
CA PRO A 133 -4.82 12.18 0.62
C PRO A 133 -3.86 11.56 1.65
N ASP A 134 -4.40 10.83 2.62
CA ASP A 134 -3.64 10.29 3.74
C ASP A 134 -3.16 8.86 3.48
N LYS A 135 -3.72 8.15 2.50
CA LYS A 135 -3.41 6.73 2.23
C LYS A 135 -1.93 6.45 2.07
N VAL A 136 -1.21 7.28 1.30
CA VAL A 136 0.23 7.11 1.09
C VAL A 136 0.99 7.29 2.40
N TRP A 137 0.65 8.33 3.17
CA TRP A 137 1.29 8.58 4.46
C TRP A 137 0.98 7.49 5.48
N VAL A 138 -0.25 6.97 5.52
CA VAL A 138 -0.62 5.85 6.38
C VAL A 138 0.13 4.58 5.98
N GLN A 139 0.30 4.29 4.68
CA GLN A 139 1.12 3.15 4.23
C GLN A 139 2.59 3.29 4.65
N ILE A 140 3.16 4.49 4.51
CA ILE A 140 4.52 4.79 4.98
C ILE A 140 4.62 4.58 6.50
N MET A 141 3.64 5.08 7.25
CA MET A 141 3.58 4.91 8.71
C MET A 141 3.45 3.45 9.12
N GLN A 142 2.62 2.66 8.42
CA GLN A 142 2.50 1.22 8.63
C GLN A 142 3.83 0.49 8.38
N LEU A 143 4.54 0.86 7.30
CA LEU A 143 5.86 0.31 6.99
C LEU A 143 6.89 0.70 8.07
N ALA A 144 6.85 1.96 8.54
CA ALA A 144 7.69 2.42 9.64
C ALA A 144 7.40 1.63 10.93
N LEU A 145 6.13 1.44 11.30
CA LEU A 145 5.75 0.65 12.47
C LEU A 145 6.22 -0.81 12.36
N ALA A 146 6.07 -1.43 11.18
CA ALA A 146 6.49 -2.80 10.93
C ALA A 146 8.01 -2.99 11.04
N ARG A 147 8.81 -1.97 10.68
CA ARG A 147 10.27 -2.03 10.70
C ARG A 147 10.90 -1.49 12.00
N CYS A 148 10.24 -0.55 12.66
CA CYS A 148 10.80 0.22 13.77
C CYS A 148 10.08 0.09 15.11
N GLY A 149 8.94 -0.58 15.14
CA GLY A 149 8.10 -0.65 16.33
C GLY A 149 7.30 0.64 16.57
N ASP A 150 6.57 0.65 17.69
CA ASP A 150 5.51 1.63 17.99
C ASP A 150 5.93 2.75 18.94
N ASN A 151 7.24 3.01 19.08
CA ASN A 151 7.74 4.06 19.95
C ASN A 151 7.34 5.45 19.43
N LYS A 152 6.31 6.05 20.05
CA LYS A 152 5.76 7.36 19.70
C LYS A 152 6.80 8.49 19.68
N GLN A 153 7.85 8.43 20.52
CA GLN A 153 8.87 9.48 20.57
C GLN A 153 9.80 9.45 19.33
N LEU A 154 10.02 8.26 18.77
CA LEU A 154 10.88 8.06 17.60
C LEU A 154 10.10 7.95 16.30
N PHE A 155 8.78 7.85 16.36
CA PHE A 155 7.89 7.57 15.24
C PHE A 155 8.12 8.50 14.04
N ALA A 156 8.14 9.82 14.27
CA ALA A 156 8.38 10.78 13.20
C ALA A 156 9.76 10.60 12.54
N GLY A 157 10.79 10.26 13.34
CA GLY A 157 12.12 9.92 12.84
C GLY A 157 12.13 8.63 12.03
N SER A 158 11.40 7.61 12.45
CA SER A 158 11.25 6.34 11.74
C SER A 158 10.52 6.52 10.40
N VAL A 159 9.42 7.29 10.38
CA VAL A 159 8.69 7.65 9.15
C VAL A 159 9.60 8.38 8.18
N ARG A 160 10.32 9.40 8.66
CA ARG A 160 11.31 10.13 7.85
C ARG A 160 12.35 9.20 7.25
N ALA A 161 12.93 8.31 8.05
CA ALA A 161 13.97 7.41 7.60
C ALA A 161 13.49 6.43 6.53
N VAL A 162 12.25 5.92 6.64
CA VAL A 162 11.62 5.09 5.59
C VAL A 162 11.44 5.87 4.29
N VAL A 163 10.99 7.13 4.36
CA VAL A 163 10.83 7.98 3.16
C VAL A 163 12.17 8.26 2.49
N GLU A 164 13.18 8.65 3.26
CA GLU A 164 14.51 8.97 2.73
C GLU A 164 15.18 7.73 2.12
N GLU A 165 15.05 6.55 2.73
CA GLU A 165 15.56 5.29 2.18
C GLU A 165 14.82 4.90 0.90
N ALA A 166 13.49 4.98 0.88
CA ALA A 166 12.70 4.70 -0.32
C ALA A 166 13.13 5.61 -1.48
N MET A 167 13.27 6.91 -1.23
CA MET A 167 13.77 7.86 -2.22
C MET A 167 15.18 7.53 -2.70
N GLN A 168 16.08 7.15 -1.80
CA GLN A 168 17.44 6.76 -2.15
C GLN A 168 17.46 5.53 -3.06
N ILE A 169 16.66 4.51 -2.74
CA ILE A 169 16.53 3.30 -3.57
C ILE A 169 15.93 3.67 -4.94
N SER A 170 14.87 4.48 -4.98
CA SER A 170 14.26 4.92 -6.24
C SER A 170 15.26 5.64 -7.15
N LEU A 171 16.06 6.56 -6.61
CA LEU A 171 17.09 7.26 -7.37
C LEU A 171 18.17 6.30 -7.90
N ALA A 172 18.59 5.34 -7.09
CA ALA A 172 19.55 4.33 -7.53
C ALA A 172 18.98 3.44 -8.64
N LEU A 173 17.71 3.00 -8.51
CA LEU A 173 17.04 2.16 -9.49
C LEU A 173 16.87 2.84 -10.84
N ILE A 174 16.52 4.13 -10.88
CA ILE A 174 16.38 4.88 -12.15
C ILE A 174 17.70 4.90 -12.95
N SER A 175 18.84 4.84 -12.27
CA SER A 175 20.15 4.75 -12.91
C SER A 175 20.65 3.31 -13.14
N ASP A 176 19.95 2.29 -12.66
CA ASP A 176 20.35 0.89 -12.77
C ASP A 176 19.96 0.33 -14.14
N THR A 177 20.95 -0.17 -14.88
CA THR A 177 20.74 -0.70 -16.24
C THR A 177 19.84 -1.92 -16.29
N ARG A 178 19.80 -2.74 -15.22
CA ARG A 178 18.97 -3.95 -15.18
C ARG A 178 17.53 -3.58 -14.90
N TYR A 179 17.29 -2.63 -14.00
CA TYR A 179 15.94 -2.09 -13.78
C TYR A 179 15.40 -1.42 -15.04
N ASN A 180 16.21 -0.60 -15.71
CA ASN A 180 15.83 0.04 -16.97
C ASN A 180 15.49 -0.97 -18.06
N SER A 181 16.21 -2.10 -18.14
CA SER A 181 15.88 -3.18 -19.08
C SER A 181 14.48 -3.76 -18.85
N ILE A 182 14.02 -3.87 -17.60
CA ILE A 182 12.67 -4.36 -17.27
C ILE A 182 11.63 -3.35 -17.76
N GLU A 183 11.81 -2.08 -17.41
CA GLU A 183 10.86 -1.04 -17.82
C GLU A 183 10.84 -0.86 -19.35
N GLU A 184 11.97 -0.98 -20.04
CA GLU A 184 12.02 -0.99 -21.51
C GLU A 184 11.28 -2.19 -22.13
N GLU A 185 11.39 -3.39 -21.55
CA GLU A 185 10.69 -4.58 -22.05
C GLU A 185 9.17 -4.41 -21.93
N VAL A 186 8.72 -3.87 -20.79
CA VAL A 186 7.32 -3.52 -20.54
C VAL A 186 6.85 -2.42 -21.48
N ASP A 187 7.69 -1.41 -21.74
CA ASP A 187 7.36 -0.28 -22.60
C ASP A 187 7.23 -0.69 -24.08
N LYS A 188 8.11 -1.59 -24.54
CA LYS A 188 8.14 -2.09 -25.92
C LYS A 188 6.96 -2.99 -26.28
N HIS A 189 6.35 -3.66 -25.29
CA HIS A 189 5.26 -4.62 -25.54
C HIS A 189 4.02 -4.33 -24.69
N LYS A 190 3.65 -3.06 -24.53
CA LYS A 190 2.46 -2.61 -23.77
C LYS A 190 1.15 -3.22 -24.26
N ASP A 191 1.11 -3.72 -25.49
CA ASP A 191 -0.03 -4.37 -26.12
C ASP A 191 -0.23 -5.83 -25.66
N ILE A 192 0.82 -6.46 -25.12
CA ILE A 192 0.81 -7.83 -24.61
C ILE A 192 0.35 -7.85 -23.15
N LEU A 193 -0.71 -8.61 -22.85
CA LEU A 193 -1.14 -8.83 -21.46
C LEU A 193 -0.10 -9.63 -20.69
N GLY A 194 0.07 -9.30 -19.41
CA GLY A 194 1.03 -9.98 -18.56
C GLY A 194 2.48 -9.66 -18.89
N ILE A 195 2.77 -8.73 -19.82
CA ILE A 195 4.17 -8.38 -20.15
C ILE A 195 4.94 -7.92 -18.92
N ARG A 196 4.30 -7.20 -17.99
CA ARG A 196 4.94 -6.77 -16.75
C ARG A 196 5.38 -7.98 -15.93
N GLU A 197 4.49 -8.95 -15.75
CA GLU A 197 4.83 -10.19 -15.05
C GLU A 197 5.93 -10.97 -15.78
N GLN A 198 5.86 -11.06 -17.11
CA GLN A 198 6.85 -11.74 -17.93
C GLN A 198 8.24 -11.08 -17.81
N ALA A 199 8.31 -9.75 -17.86
CA ALA A 199 9.55 -9.00 -17.68
C ALA A 199 10.15 -9.22 -16.28
N TRP A 200 9.31 -9.29 -15.24
CA TRP A 200 9.75 -9.64 -13.89
C TRP A 200 10.18 -11.12 -13.77
N ASN A 201 9.52 -12.05 -14.45
CA ASN A 201 9.91 -13.46 -14.51
C ASN A 201 11.24 -13.64 -15.27
N SER A 202 11.48 -12.85 -16.32
CA SER A 202 12.74 -12.77 -17.03
C SER A 202 13.86 -12.22 -16.14
N ALA A 203 13.59 -11.12 -15.43
CA ALA A 203 14.49 -10.53 -14.43
C ALA A 203 14.85 -11.52 -13.30
N ALA A 204 13.84 -12.28 -12.84
CA ALA A 204 14.00 -13.30 -11.81
C ALA A 204 15.09 -14.30 -12.18
N ASN A 205 15.01 -14.85 -13.39
CA ASN A 205 15.94 -15.87 -13.88
C ASN A 205 17.28 -15.28 -14.35
N SER A 206 17.27 -14.08 -14.94
CA SER A 206 18.48 -13.49 -15.52
C SER A 206 19.44 -12.92 -14.49
N PHE A 207 18.95 -12.27 -13.42
CA PHE A 207 19.84 -11.65 -12.44
C PHE A 207 19.37 -11.71 -10.99
N LEU A 208 18.08 -11.79 -10.66
CA LEU A 208 17.66 -11.78 -9.25
C LEU A 208 18.00 -13.09 -8.53
N HIS A 209 17.66 -14.26 -9.09
CA HIS A 209 18.03 -15.55 -8.50
C HIS A 209 19.55 -15.75 -8.45
N PRO A 210 20.31 -15.52 -9.54
CA PRO A 210 21.78 -15.61 -9.48
C PRO A 210 22.39 -14.66 -8.43
N MET A 211 21.84 -13.46 -8.27
CA MET A 211 22.31 -12.51 -7.26
C MET A 211 21.94 -12.95 -5.84
N TYR A 212 20.75 -13.50 -5.64
CA TYR A 212 20.31 -14.06 -4.37
C TYR A 212 21.24 -15.19 -3.92
N GLU A 213 21.52 -16.15 -4.81
CA GLU A 213 22.41 -17.27 -4.53
C GLU A 213 23.83 -16.79 -4.24
N LYS A 214 24.37 -15.88 -5.06
CA LYS A 214 25.72 -15.33 -4.91
C LYS A 214 25.91 -14.59 -3.57
N TYR A 215 24.90 -13.87 -3.10
CA TYR A 215 24.98 -13.03 -1.91
C TYR A 215 24.11 -13.52 -0.75
N ALA A 216 23.70 -14.79 -0.75
CA ALA A 216 22.79 -15.35 0.25
C ALA A 216 23.27 -15.13 1.70
N GLY A 217 24.58 -15.28 1.95
CA GLY A 217 25.19 -15.00 3.26
C GLY A 217 25.06 -13.54 3.67
N ASN A 218 25.28 -12.60 2.74
CA ASN A 218 25.14 -11.17 2.99
C ASN A 218 23.68 -10.80 3.27
N LEU A 219 22.74 -11.36 2.51
CA LEU A 219 21.30 -11.14 2.66
C LEU A 219 20.79 -11.63 4.03
N ALA A 220 21.27 -12.78 4.50
CA ALA A 220 20.91 -13.32 5.82
C ALA A 220 21.51 -12.51 6.98
N SER A 221 22.69 -11.93 6.77
CA SER A 221 23.39 -11.10 7.77
C SER A 221 22.97 -9.63 7.78
N SER A 222 22.20 -9.18 6.78
CA SER A 222 21.93 -7.76 6.58
C SER A 222 20.92 -7.21 7.60
N PRO A 223 21.23 -6.11 8.30
CA PRO A 223 20.35 -5.49 9.27
C PRO A 223 19.22 -4.66 8.61
N VAL A 224 18.64 -5.14 7.50
CA VAL A 224 17.42 -4.53 6.91
C VAL A 224 16.22 -4.65 7.88
N LYS A 225 16.34 -5.51 8.91
CA LYS A 225 15.46 -5.59 10.07
C LYS A 225 15.71 -4.51 11.15
N SER A 226 16.71 -3.65 10.97
CA SER A 226 16.96 -2.50 11.83
C SER A 226 16.29 -1.27 11.22
N CYS A 227 15.80 -0.37 12.07
CA CYS A 227 15.30 0.92 11.62
C CYS A 227 16.30 1.60 10.69
N PRO A 228 15.86 2.09 9.51
CA PRO A 228 16.73 2.94 8.70
C PRO A 228 17.18 4.13 9.56
N ASN A 229 18.48 4.43 9.52
CA ASN A 229 19.06 5.48 10.35
C ASN A 229 18.80 6.83 9.66
N PRO A 230 18.15 7.80 10.33
CA PRO A 230 17.82 9.10 9.75
C PRO A 230 19.06 9.96 9.39
N ASN A 231 20.27 9.54 9.78
CA ASN A 231 21.52 10.25 9.48
C ASN A 231 22.27 9.72 8.24
N VAL A 232 21.72 8.78 7.47
CA VAL A 232 22.41 8.19 6.31
C VAL A 232 22.75 9.24 5.24
N LEU A 233 21.89 10.23 5.02
CA LEU A 233 22.14 11.31 4.05
C LEU A 233 23.31 12.24 4.42
N GLN A 234 23.71 12.33 5.70
CA GLN A 234 24.87 13.16 6.09
C GLN A 234 26.20 12.55 5.64
N LYS A 235 26.27 11.22 5.49
CA LYS A 235 27.52 10.53 5.10
C LYS A 235 27.81 10.63 3.61
N LEU A 236 26.80 10.81 2.76
CA LEU A 236 26.97 10.91 1.30
C LEU A 236 27.16 12.34 0.78
N ARG A 237 26.85 13.37 1.58
CA ARG A 237 27.20 14.78 1.26
C ARG A 237 28.67 15.14 1.55
N ARG A 238 29.48 14.19 2.03
CA ARG A 238 30.91 14.39 2.37
C ARG A 238 31.87 13.70 1.39
N ILE A 239 31.38 13.22 0.25
CA ILE A 239 32.19 12.72 -0.88
C ILE A 239 31.89 13.64 -2.05
#